data_AF-A0A6G1GXJ5-F1
#
_entry.id   AF-A0A6G1GXJ5-F1
#
_cell.length_a   1.000
_cell.length_b   1.000
_cell.length_c   1.000
_cell.angle_alpha   90.00
_cell.angle_beta   90.00
_cell.angle_gamma   90.00
#
_symmetry.space_group_name_H-M   'P 1'
#
loop_
_entity.id
_entity.type
_entity.pdbx_description
1 polymer ?
#
loop_
_entity_poly.entity_id
_entity_poly.type
_entity_poly.pdbx_seq_one_letter_code
_entity_poly.pdbx_strand_id
1 'polypeptide(L)'
;MSSMRNAVQRRNHKERAQPLDRQKWGLLEKRADYKLRAADFRHKKAKLASLRRKAAERNPDEFAFGMMRSRTEKGVKVGVRGGQDGSVVKDGKTLQDSEEKADWDTRRKAEAAKRRSQIKALRAQEEALRTAERELEIQRARMEGGVGGTNKNGVQFKIRVRKR
;
A
#
# COMPACT_ATOMS: atom_id res chain seq x y z
N MET A 1 0.31 66.80 -2.56
CA MET A 1 0.39 66.46 -4.00
C MET A 1 1.81 66.02 -4.33
N SER A 2 1.98 64.91 -5.03
CA SER A 2 3.29 64.40 -5.42
C SER A 2 3.86 65.25 -6.56
N SER A 3 4.87 66.09 -6.28
CA SER A 3 5.64 66.85 -7.28
C SER A 3 6.29 65.93 -8.33
N MET A 4 6.61 66.45 -9.53
CA MET A 4 7.25 65.75 -10.67
C MET A 4 8.52 64.94 -10.34
N ARG A 5 9.04 64.99 -9.11
CA ARG A 5 10.11 64.11 -8.59
C ARG A 5 9.79 62.60 -8.65
N ASN A 6 8.52 62.22 -8.74
CA ASN A 6 8.08 60.83 -8.93
C ASN A 6 7.65 60.49 -10.37
N ALA A 7 7.73 61.45 -11.31
CA ALA A 7 7.35 61.23 -12.71
C ALA A 7 8.41 60.44 -13.50
N VAL A 8 9.67 60.47 -13.04
CA VAL A 8 10.77 59.67 -13.62
C VAL A 8 11.06 58.48 -12.70
N GLN A 9 10.89 57.27 -13.22
CA GLN A 9 11.10 56.04 -12.46
C GLN A 9 12.59 55.87 -12.12
N ARG A 10 12.90 55.72 -10.83
CA ARG A 10 14.27 55.46 -10.36
C ARG A 10 14.62 53.99 -10.57
N ARG A 11 15.91 53.70 -10.79
CA ARG A 11 16.40 52.33 -10.91
C ARG A 11 16.23 51.59 -9.58
N ASN A 12 15.65 50.40 -9.63
CA ASN A 12 15.56 49.52 -8.47
C ASN A 12 16.95 48.94 -8.12
N HIS A 13 17.33 49.07 -6.86
CA HIS A 13 18.54 48.42 -6.34
C HIS A 13 18.25 46.95 -6.03
N LYS A 14 19.02 46.04 -6.64
CA LYS A 14 18.90 44.59 -6.40
C LYS A 14 19.75 44.18 -5.21
N GLU A 15 19.27 43.22 -4.44
CA GLU A 15 20.02 42.66 -3.31
C GLU A 15 21.07 41.65 -3.79
N ARG A 16 22.17 41.54 -3.03
CA ARG A 16 23.25 40.57 -3.33
C ARG A 16 22.98 39.23 -2.63
N ALA A 17 23.27 38.15 -3.35
CA ALA A 17 23.25 36.78 -2.82
C ALA A 17 24.42 36.50 -1.86
N GLN A 18 24.38 35.34 -1.19
CA GLN A 18 25.50 34.83 -0.39
C GLN A 18 26.68 34.45 -1.30
N PRO A 19 27.95 34.71 -0.91
CA PRO A 19 29.11 34.24 -1.67
C PRO A 19 29.12 32.72 -1.82
N LEU A 20 29.61 32.23 -2.97
CA LEU A 20 29.60 30.80 -3.33
C LEU A 20 30.30 29.94 -2.26
N ASP A 21 31.49 30.34 -1.80
CA ASP A 21 32.25 29.61 -0.77
C ASP A 21 31.51 29.44 0.56
N ARG A 22 30.55 30.33 0.84
CA ARG A 22 29.75 30.33 2.07
C ARG A 22 28.35 29.76 1.86
N GLN A 23 27.96 29.36 0.65
CA GLN A 23 26.61 28.89 0.35
C GLN A 23 26.16 27.72 1.25
N LYS A 24 27.11 26.91 1.76
CA LYS A 24 26.87 25.85 2.75
C LYS A 24 26.12 26.29 4.02
N TRP A 25 26.18 27.57 4.38
CA TRP A 25 25.54 28.12 5.58
C TRP A 25 24.09 28.58 5.36
N GLY A 26 23.54 28.37 4.17
CA GLY A 26 22.16 28.75 3.82
C GLY A 26 22.05 30.17 3.25
N LEU A 27 20.90 30.81 3.45
CA LEU A 27 20.62 32.16 2.93
C LEU A 27 21.28 33.25 3.78
N LEU A 28 21.87 34.26 3.12
CA LEU A 28 22.42 35.42 3.81
C LEU A 28 21.29 36.33 4.26
N GLU A 29 20.91 36.21 5.52
CA GLU A 29 19.82 36.98 6.10
C GLU A 29 20.03 38.49 5.91
N LYS A 30 18.96 39.15 5.47
CA LYS A 30 18.93 40.61 5.29
C LYS A 30 18.07 41.27 6.35
N ARG A 31 17.96 42.60 6.27
CA ARG A 31 17.19 43.39 7.23
C ARG A 31 15.72 42.97 7.29
N ALA A 32 15.13 42.55 6.17
CA ALA A 32 13.76 42.04 6.12
C ALA A 32 13.61 40.74 6.93
N ASP A 33 14.48 39.76 6.69
CA ASP A 33 14.47 38.48 7.40
C ASP A 33 14.73 38.65 8.90
N TYR A 34 15.69 39.51 9.26
CA TYR A 34 15.97 39.85 10.65
C TYR A 34 14.74 40.42 11.36
N LYS A 35 13.97 41.30 10.70
CA LYS A 35 12.74 41.85 11.29
C LYS A 35 11.71 40.75 11.56
N LEU A 36 11.52 39.83 10.62
CA LEU A 36 10.61 38.70 10.79
C LEU A 36 11.04 37.78 11.93
N ARG A 37 12.33 37.40 11.96
CA ARG A 37 12.89 36.57 13.04
C ARG A 37 12.80 37.25 14.40
N ALA A 38 13.11 38.55 14.48
CA ALA A 38 13.04 39.30 15.73
C ALA A 38 11.58 39.43 16.23
N ALA A 39 10.62 39.61 15.33
CA ALA A 39 9.21 39.63 15.68
C ALA A 39 8.75 38.27 16.22
N ASP A 40 9.04 37.17 15.52
CA ASP A 40 8.73 35.81 15.96
C ASP A 40 9.35 35.49 17.34
N PHE A 41 10.63 35.84 17.55
CA PHE A 41 11.30 35.67 18.84
C PHE A 41 10.60 36.46 19.96
N ARG A 42 10.20 37.71 19.70
CA ARG A 42 9.45 38.53 20.66
C ARG A 42 8.08 37.90 20.98
N HIS A 43 7.36 37.40 19.99
CA HIS A 43 6.08 36.71 20.20
C HIS A 43 6.25 35.46 21.07
N LYS A 44 7.23 34.60 20.76
CA LYS A 44 7.55 33.40 21.54
C LYS A 44 7.94 33.76 22.98
N LYS A 45 8.78 34.78 23.16
CA LYS A 45 9.20 35.26 24.49
C LYS A 45 8.01 35.76 25.30
N ALA A 46 7.13 36.56 24.70
CA ALA A 46 5.92 37.06 25.35
C ALA A 46 4.96 35.92 25.74
N LYS A 47 4.77 34.94 24.85
CA LYS A 47 3.94 33.75 25.12
C LYS A 47 4.49 32.94 26.29
N LEU A 48 5.80 32.68 26.31
CA LEU A 48 6.46 31.96 27.41
C LEU A 48 6.35 32.72 28.74
N ALA A 49 6.49 34.05 28.73
CA ALA A 49 6.31 34.86 29.94
C ALA A 49 4.87 34.74 30.49
N SER A 50 3.86 34.80 29.60
CA SER A 50 2.46 34.59 30.00
C SER A 50 2.21 33.19 30.56
N LEU A 51 2.77 32.14 29.95
CA LEU A 51 2.63 30.76 30.44
C LEU A 51 3.30 30.57 31.81
N ARG A 52 4.47 31.19 32.03
CA ARG A 52 5.15 31.16 33.34
C ARG A 52 4.32 31.84 34.41
N ARG A 53 3.74 33.01 34.11
CA ARG A 53 2.86 33.71 35.05
C ARG A 53 1.63 32.86 35.41
N LYS A 54 0.96 32.28 34.41
CA LYS A 54 -0.18 31.37 34.62
C LYS A 54 0.17 30.15 35.46
N ALA A 55 1.37 29.59 35.28
CA ALA A 55 1.83 28.46 36.06
C ALA A 55 2.12 28.85 37.52
N ALA A 56 2.66 30.04 37.76
CA ALA A 56 2.94 30.56 39.10
C ALA A 56 1.67 30.93 39.88
N GLU A 57 0.66 31.47 39.19
CA GLU A 57 -0.63 31.88 39.77
C GLU A 57 -1.66 30.72 39.85
N ARG A 58 -1.26 29.48 39.55
CA ARG A 58 -2.16 28.32 39.52
C ARG A 58 -2.66 27.98 40.93
N ASN A 59 -3.98 27.77 41.07
CA ASN A 59 -4.56 27.23 42.30
C ASN A 59 -4.30 25.71 42.38
N PRO A 60 -3.65 25.18 43.44
CA PRO A 60 -3.41 23.75 43.61
C PRO A 60 -4.70 22.91 43.67
N ASP A 61 -5.80 23.49 44.19
CA ASP A 61 -7.07 22.79 44.41
C ASP A 61 -8.07 22.99 43.26
N GLU A 62 -7.62 23.52 42.10
CA GLU A 62 -8.53 23.71 40.97
C GLU A 62 -9.06 22.37 40.45
N PHE A 63 -10.38 22.31 40.24
CA PHE A 63 -11.04 21.15 39.66
C PHE A 63 -11.85 21.54 38.42
N ALA A 64 -11.70 20.77 37.35
CA ALA A 64 -12.54 20.85 36.16
C ALA A 64 -13.00 19.44 35.76
N PHE A 65 -14.26 19.28 35.36
CA PHE A 65 -14.82 17.97 34.97
C PHE A 65 -14.02 17.26 33.86
N GLY A 66 -13.31 18.02 33.02
CA GLY A 66 -12.41 17.47 32.01
C GLY A 66 -11.25 16.64 32.57
N MET A 67 -10.86 16.85 33.84
CA MET A 67 -9.80 16.12 34.52
C MET A 67 -10.14 14.64 34.70
N MET A 68 -11.42 14.27 34.80
CA MET A 68 -11.86 12.87 34.96
C MET A 68 -11.56 11.99 33.73
N ARG A 69 -11.56 12.60 32.54
CA ARG A 69 -11.31 11.91 31.26
C ARG A 69 -9.91 12.12 30.70
N SER A 70 -9.18 13.12 31.19
CA SER A 70 -7.85 13.47 30.70
C SER A 70 -6.77 12.82 31.54
N ARG A 71 -5.73 12.28 30.90
CA ARG A 71 -4.60 11.67 31.59
C ARG A 71 -3.34 12.54 31.48
N THR A 72 -2.59 12.59 32.56
CA THR A 72 -1.26 13.23 32.61
C THR A 72 -0.24 12.18 33.04
N GLU A 73 0.84 12.04 32.29
CA GLU A 73 1.95 11.14 32.61
C GLU A 73 3.23 11.96 32.76
N LYS A 74 3.96 11.78 33.87
CA LYS A 74 5.21 12.52 34.16
C LYS A 74 5.09 14.05 33.98
N GLY A 75 3.93 14.62 34.30
CA GLY A 75 3.67 16.06 34.17
C GLY A 75 3.33 16.56 32.76
N VAL A 76 3.20 15.67 31.77
CA VAL A 76 2.78 16.00 30.39
C VAL A 76 1.38 15.44 30.12
N LYS A 77 0.49 16.26 29.57
CA LYS A 77 -0.85 15.83 29.16
C LYS A 77 -0.72 14.83 28.00
N VAL A 78 -1.24 13.61 28.19
CA VAL A 78 -1.27 12.58 27.15
C VAL A 78 -2.62 12.62 26.46
N GLY A 79 -2.61 12.83 25.15
CA GLY A 79 -3.80 12.68 24.32
C GLY A 79 -3.97 11.22 23.90
N VAL A 80 -5.20 10.71 23.98
CA VAL A 80 -5.54 9.43 23.34
C VAL A 80 -5.49 9.65 21.82
N ARG A 81 -4.66 8.88 21.11
CA ARG A 81 -4.70 8.82 19.64
C ARG A 81 -5.86 7.88 19.28
N GLY A 82 -6.72 8.29 18.35
CA GLY A 82 -8.01 7.63 18.06
C GLY A 82 -7.92 6.10 17.94
N GLY A 83 -8.97 5.40 18.40
CA GLY A 83 -9.09 3.94 18.35
C GLY A 83 -9.03 3.21 19.69
N GLN A 84 -9.21 3.90 20.82
CA GLN A 84 -9.54 3.24 22.09
C GLN A 84 -11.03 3.39 22.36
N ASP A 85 -11.85 2.70 21.56
CA ASP A 85 -13.05 2.11 22.09
C ASP A 85 -12.57 1.07 23.10
N GLY A 86 -12.37 1.52 24.34
CA GLY A 86 -11.73 0.82 25.45
C GLY A 86 -12.51 -0.37 26.00
N SER A 87 -13.21 -1.08 25.12
CA SER A 87 -13.73 -2.42 25.30
C SER A 87 -14.00 -2.97 23.90
N VAL A 88 -12.98 -3.52 23.25
CA VAL A 88 -13.25 -4.56 22.25
C VAL A 88 -13.89 -5.70 23.06
N VAL A 89 -15.22 -5.70 23.11
CA VAL A 89 -16.00 -6.78 23.69
C VAL A 89 -15.50 -8.04 23.01
N LYS A 90 -15.03 -9.03 23.80
CA LYS A 90 -14.43 -10.25 23.27
C LYS A 90 -15.31 -10.89 22.19
N ASP A 91 -16.63 -10.80 22.37
CA ASP A 91 -17.65 -11.34 21.46
C ASP A 91 -17.62 -10.67 20.07
N GLY A 92 -17.39 -9.36 19.99
CA GLY A 92 -17.30 -8.63 18.72
C GLY A 92 -16.04 -8.97 17.93
N LYS A 93 -14.93 -9.24 18.63
CA LYS A 93 -13.67 -9.67 17.99
C LYS A 93 -13.76 -11.10 17.47
N THR A 94 -14.38 -12.01 18.23
CA THR A 94 -14.56 -13.40 17.79
C THR A 94 -15.43 -13.51 16.54
N LEU A 95 -16.43 -12.64 16.40
CA LEU A 95 -17.28 -12.60 15.21
C LEU A 95 -16.49 -12.13 13.99
N GLN A 96 -15.76 -11.00 14.11
CA GLN A 96 -14.91 -10.50 13.04
C GLN A 96 -13.84 -11.52 12.61
N ASP A 97 -13.14 -12.12 13.58
CA ASP A 97 -12.13 -13.15 13.32
C ASP A 97 -12.75 -14.39 12.63
N SER A 98 -14.01 -14.74 12.96
CA SER A 98 -14.73 -15.87 12.34
C SER A 98 -15.21 -15.57 10.91
N GLU A 99 -15.66 -14.33 10.66
CA GLU A 99 -16.07 -13.85 9.34
C GLU A 99 -14.86 -13.78 8.40
N GLU A 100 -13.73 -13.26 8.88
CA GLU A 100 -12.46 -13.24 8.14
C GLU A 100 -11.96 -14.65 7.81
N LYS A 101 -12.07 -15.58 8.76
CA LYS A 101 -11.69 -17.00 8.55
C LYS A 101 -12.60 -17.68 7.50
N ALA A 102 -13.90 -17.40 7.53
CA ALA A 102 -14.85 -17.94 6.57
C ALA A 102 -14.61 -17.40 5.14
N ASP A 103 -14.31 -16.11 4.99
CA ASP A 103 -13.91 -15.53 3.70
C ASP A 103 -12.62 -16.20 3.18
N TRP A 104 -11.63 -16.42 4.04
CA TRP A 104 -10.41 -17.12 3.64
C TRP A 104 -10.66 -18.56 3.17
N ASP A 105 -11.49 -19.33 3.89
CA ASP A 105 -11.82 -20.72 3.53
C ASP A 105 -12.64 -20.82 2.24
N THR A 106 -13.55 -19.88 1.99
CA THR A 106 -14.32 -19.84 0.74
C THR A 106 -13.43 -19.54 -0.46
N ARG A 107 -12.51 -18.56 -0.35
CA ARG A 107 -11.50 -18.26 -1.37
C ARG A 107 -10.62 -19.48 -1.67
N ARG A 108 -10.15 -20.18 -0.62
CA ARG A 108 -9.34 -21.40 -0.75
C ARG A 108 -10.08 -22.53 -1.47
N LYS A 109 -11.36 -22.76 -1.15
CA LYS A 109 -12.19 -23.78 -1.83
C LYS A 109 -12.43 -23.43 -3.29
N ALA A 110 -12.70 -22.16 -3.59
CA ALA A 110 -12.88 -21.68 -4.97
C ALA A 110 -11.61 -21.88 -5.81
N GLU A 111 -10.43 -21.56 -5.26
CA GLU A 111 -9.15 -21.84 -5.92
C GLU A 111 -8.92 -23.34 -6.14
N ALA A 112 -9.19 -24.17 -5.14
CA ALA A 112 -9.04 -25.63 -5.26
C ALA A 112 -9.98 -26.21 -6.33
N ALA A 113 -11.21 -25.69 -6.44
CA ALA A 113 -12.16 -26.09 -7.48
C ALA A 113 -11.65 -25.72 -8.89
N LYS A 114 -11.12 -24.50 -9.07
CA LYS A 114 -10.47 -24.07 -10.32
C LYS A 114 -9.27 -24.96 -10.69
N ARG A 115 -8.42 -25.30 -9.72
CA ARG A 115 -7.29 -26.23 -9.94
C ARG A 115 -7.79 -27.61 -10.37
N ARG A 116 -8.84 -28.14 -9.72
CA ARG A 116 -9.42 -29.45 -10.08
C ARG A 116 -10.03 -29.46 -11.48
N SER A 117 -10.76 -28.41 -11.86
CA SER A 117 -11.34 -28.32 -13.21
C SER A 117 -10.24 -28.21 -14.28
N GLN A 118 -9.18 -27.44 -14.01
CA GLN A 118 -8.02 -27.35 -14.89
C GLN A 118 -7.31 -28.69 -15.06
N ILE A 119 -7.05 -29.43 -13.96
CA ILE A 119 -6.45 -30.77 -14.03
C ILE A 119 -7.34 -31.73 -14.82
N LYS A 120 -8.66 -31.68 -14.62
CA LYS A 120 -9.60 -32.53 -15.36
C LYS A 120 -9.57 -32.23 -16.87
N ALA A 121 -9.55 -30.94 -17.24
CA ALA A 121 -9.46 -30.51 -18.64
C ALA A 121 -8.13 -30.97 -19.27
N LEU A 122 -7.01 -30.81 -18.58
CA LEU A 122 -5.69 -31.26 -19.06
C LEU A 122 -5.64 -32.77 -19.25
N ARG A 123 -6.20 -33.56 -18.32
CA ARG A 123 -6.30 -35.03 -18.48
C ARG A 123 -7.15 -35.44 -19.67
N ALA A 124 -8.26 -34.74 -19.92
CA ALA A 124 -9.11 -35.01 -21.08
C ALA A 124 -8.37 -34.69 -22.40
N GLN A 125 -7.58 -33.61 -22.43
CA GLN A 125 -6.71 -33.29 -23.57
C GLN A 125 -5.63 -34.35 -23.79
N GLU A 126 -4.99 -34.82 -22.70
CA GLU A 126 -3.98 -35.88 -22.78
C GLU A 126 -4.55 -37.18 -23.35
N GLU A 127 -5.71 -37.63 -22.86
CA GLU A 127 -6.36 -38.83 -23.38
C GLU A 127 -6.75 -38.68 -24.85
N ALA A 128 -7.29 -37.52 -25.25
CA ALA A 128 -7.63 -37.26 -26.65
C ALA A 128 -6.41 -37.29 -27.58
N LEU A 129 -5.28 -36.73 -27.13
CA LEU A 129 -4.01 -36.80 -27.87
C LEU A 129 -3.50 -38.24 -27.96
N ARG A 130 -3.52 -38.99 -26.85
CA ARG A 130 -3.13 -40.41 -26.83
C ARG A 130 -3.99 -41.25 -27.79
N THR A 131 -5.29 -41.00 -27.83
CA THR A 131 -6.16 -41.70 -28.79
C THR A 131 -5.80 -41.34 -30.23
N ALA A 132 -5.56 -40.07 -30.52
CA ALA A 132 -5.16 -39.61 -31.85
C ALA A 132 -3.80 -40.20 -32.28
N GLU A 133 -2.84 -40.29 -31.36
CA GLU A 133 -1.54 -40.94 -31.61
C GLU A 133 -1.70 -42.41 -31.97
N ARG A 134 -2.49 -43.17 -31.20
CA ARG A 134 -2.79 -44.59 -31.51
C ARG A 134 -3.46 -44.73 -32.87
N GLU A 135 -4.39 -43.84 -33.21
CA GLU A 135 -5.05 -43.85 -34.52
C GLU A 135 -4.08 -43.56 -35.65
N LEU A 136 -3.18 -42.58 -35.50
CA LEU A 136 -2.12 -42.30 -36.46
C LEU A 136 -1.16 -43.48 -36.62
N GLU A 137 -0.79 -44.15 -35.53
CA GLU A 137 0.05 -45.35 -35.55
C GLU A 137 -0.63 -46.48 -36.34
N ILE A 138 -1.93 -46.71 -36.12
CA ILE A 138 -2.72 -47.66 -36.90
C ILE A 138 -2.78 -47.24 -38.37
N GLN A 139 -2.94 -45.94 -38.68
CA GLN A 139 -2.93 -45.45 -40.06
C GLN A 139 -1.57 -45.68 -40.74
N ARG A 140 -0.45 -45.38 -40.07
CA ARG A 140 0.90 -45.68 -40.55
C ARG A 140 1.10 -47.18 -40.80
N ALA A 141 0.71 -48.02 -39.83
CA ALA A 141 0.78 -49.47 -39.96
C ALA A 141 -0.03 -49.98 -41.17
N ARG A 142 -1.22 -49.41 -41.44
CA ARG A 142 -1.98 -49.74 -42.65
C ARG A 142 -1.26 -49.33 -43.94
N MET A 143 -0.63 -48.15 -43.98
CA MET A 143 0.10 -47.67 -45.16
C MET A 143 1.39 -48.45 -45.44
N GLU A 144 2.13 -48.84 -44.40
CA GLU A 144 3.37 -49.63 -44.54
C GLU A 144 3.14 -51.13 -44.79
N GLY A 145 1.89 -51.60 -44.76
CA GLY A 145 1.56 -53.03 -44.82
C GLY A 145 1.99 -53.79 -43.56
N GLY A 146 1.86 -53.17 -42.39
CA GLY A 146 2.11 -53.76 -41.07
C GLY A 146 0.89 -54.46 -40.46
N VAL A 147 1.10 -55.16 -39.33
CA VAL A 147 0.05 -55.86 -38.58
C VAL A 147 -0.55 -54.90 -37.54
N GLY A 148 -1.86 -54.64 -37.60
CA GLY A 148 -2.56 -53.82 -36.60
C GLY A 148 -3.70 -52.96 -37.19
N GLY A 149 -4.81 -52.85 -36.45
CA GLY A 149 -6.01 -52.10 -36.85
C GLY A 149 -7.15 -52.97 -37.41
N THR A 150 -8.38 -52.46 -37.40
CA THR A 150 -9.59 -53.09 -37.99
C THR A 150 -9.97 -52.40 -39.30
N ASN A 151 -10.57 -53.08 -40.27
CA ASN A 151 -11.17 -52.41 -41.43
C ASN A 151 -12.48 -51.70 -41.03
N LYS A 152 -13.10 -50.93 -41.95
CA LYS A 152 -14.40 -50.26 -41.68
C LYS A 152 -15.53 -51.23 -41.33
N ASN A 153 -15.35 -52.52 -41.61
CA ASN A 153 -16.28 -53.61 -41.33
C ASN A 153 -15.90 -54.39 -40.04
N GLY A 154 -14.96 -53.88 -39.23
CA GLY A 154 -14.55 -54.48 -37.96
C GLY A 154 -13.56 -55.64 -38.03
N VAL A 155 -13.11 -56.07 -39.22
CA VAL A 155 -12.18 -57.20 -39.40
C VAL A 155 -10.73 -56.74 -39.17
N GLN A 156 -10.00 -57.43 -38.29
CA GLN A 156 -8.60 -57.09 -37.94
C GLN A 156 -7.61 -57.41 -39.07
N PHE A 157 -6.70 -56.48 -39.38
CA PHE A 157 -5.60 -56.70 -40.31
C PHE A 157 -4.52 -57.58 -39.67
N LYS A 158 -4.37 -58.82 -40.16
CA LYS A 158 -3.34 -59.78 -39.72
C LYS A 158 -2.56 -60.29 -40.92
N ILE A 159 -1.28 -59.94 -40.99
CA ILE A 159 -0.35 -60.45 -42.00
C ILE A 159 0.44 -61.57 -41.34
N ARG A 160 0.33 -62.79 -41.87
CA ARG A 160 1.02 -64.00 -41.37
C ARG A 160 2.31 -64.29 -42.13
N VAL A 161 2.98 -63.23 -42.58
CA VAL A 161 4.23 -63.33 -43.33
C VAL A 161 5.29 -62.54 -42.57
N ARG A 162 6.46 -63.15 -42.35
CA ARG A 162 7.60 -62.51 -41.67
C ARG A 162 8.21 -61.45 -42.58
N LYS A 163 8.53 -60.26 -42.04
CA LYS A 163 9.35 -59.26 -42.75
C LYS A 163 10.68 -59.93 -43.10
N ARG A 164 11.06 -59.86 -44.37
CA ARG A 164 12.32 -60.42 -44.88
C ARG A 164 13.46 -59.46 -44.61
#